data_AF-A0A519TCT9-F1
#
_entry.id   AF-A0A519TCT9-F1
#
_cell.length_a   1.000
_cell.length_b   1.000
_cell.length_c   1.000
_cell.angle_alpha   90.00
_cell.angle_beta   90.00
_cell.angle_gamma   90.00
#
_symmetry.space_group_name_H-M   'P 1'
#
loop_
_entity.id
_entity.type
_entity.pdbx_description
1 polymer ?
#
loop_
_entity_poly.entity_id
_entity_poly.type
_entity_poly.pdbx_seq_one_letter_code
_entity_poly.pdbx_strand_id
1 'polypeptide(L)'
;PQAIKQGSREEFTVEYSGEPTVAKKAPWDGGMVFMQDAAGQPFIATACQGVGASIWWPCKDQQADEVDSMAISVAVPNGLKDVSNGRLRGIKKLPGNYTRYDWAVSNPINNYDVALNVANFSHFSDVYQGEKGPLTLDYWVLPENLEKAKTQFAANVKPMLKSMEYWFGPYPFYKDGYKLVDAPHLGMEHQSAVAYGNKYQNGYLGRDRSATGWGDKWDFIIIHESGHEWFGNNITSKDIADMWVHESFTTYSEALFVESQFGKQAGQEYLHGQRRNIQNDEPIIGPYGVNKEGSGDMYDKGSNLLNMLRVSINDDAKWRSILRGLGKTFYHQTVMGQQVIGYINKEAGRDFSRVFAQYLQHAELPVLEMRLEKGQLLGRWVASGPGFDLPVRLRTKGGEYRFVVPTTKWAVLDLPGATRENVEVDTFNYYVGVLMD
;
A
#
# COMPACT_ATOMS: atom_id res chain seq x y z
N PRO A 1 -44.34 1.44 3.35
CA PRO A 1 -42.99 0.93 3.68
C PRO A 1 -43.03 0.31 5.08
N GLN A 2 -42.36 -0.83 5.28
CA GLN A 2 -42.17 -1.42 6.62
C GLN A 2 -40.74 -1.11 7.08
N ALA A 3 -40.57 -0.69 8.33
CA ALA A 3 -39.25 -0.46 8.88
C ALA A 3 -38.48 -1.78 8.99
N ILE A 4 -37.24 -1.80 8.49
CA ILE A 4 -36.33 -2.94 8.64
C ILE A 4 -35.90 -3.01 10.10
N LYS A 5 -36.03 -4.18 10.73
CA LYS A 5 -35.66 -4.38 12.14
C LYS A 5 -34.16 -4.61 12.26
N GLN A 6 -33.55 -4.05 13.30
CA GLN A 6 -32.14 -4.33 13.60
C GLN A 6 -31.93 -5.83 13.76
N GLY A 7 -30.94 -6.38 13.04
CA GLY A 7 -30.59 -7.80 13.06
C GLY A 7 -31.37 -8.68 12.07
N SER A 8 -32.33 -8.15 11.30
CA SER A 8 -32.91 -8.89 10.17
C SER A 8 -32.04 -8.76 8.91
N ARG A 9 -32.12 -9.76 8.03
CA ARG A 9 -31.56 -9.74 6.68
C ARG A 9 -32.70 -9.55 5.70
N GLU A 10 -32.63 -8.50 4.91
CA GLU A 10 -33.60 -8.20 3.85
C GLU A 10 -32.87 -8.15 2.51
N GLU A 11 -33.64 -8.24 1.44
CA GLU A 11 -33.14 -8.14 0.06
C GLU A 11 -34.03 -7.18 -0.73
N PHE A 12 -33.41 -6.42 -1.61
CA PHE A 12 -34.09 -5.64 -2.63
C PHE A 12 -33.26 -5.66 -3.90
N THR A 13 -33.93 -5.49 -5.04
CA THR A 13 -33.29 -5.45 -6.34
C THR A 13 -33.36 -4.03 -6.88
N VAL A 14 -32.22 -3.53 -7.39
CA VAL A 14 -32.16 -2.27 -8.12
C VAL A 14 -31.82 -2.60 -9.56
N GLU A 15 -32.72 -2.24 -10.47
CA GLU A 15 -32.45 -2.22 -11.89
C GLU A 15 -32.07 -0.79 -12.28
N TYR A 16 -30.95 -0.64 -12.97
CA TYR A 16 -30.45 0.65 -13.41
C TYR A 16 -29.80 0.53 -14.80
N SER A 17 -29.76 1.64 -15.53
CA SER A 17 -29.12 1.74 -16.83
C SER A 17 -28.67 3.18 -17.06
N GLY A 18 -27.57 3.37 -17.79
CA GLY A 18 -27.08 4.70 -18.14
C GLY A 18 -25.67 4.63 -18.71
N GLU A 19 -25.09 5.79 -18.91
CA GLU A 19 -23.67 5.93 -19.26
C GLU A 19 -22.88 6.12 -17.96
N PRO A 20 -21.94 5.21 -17.63
CA PRO A 20 -21.14 5.36 -16.42
C PRO A 20 -20.18 6.55 -16.56
N THR A 21 -19.74 7.09 -15.43
CA THR A 21 -18.69 8.13 -15.43
C THR A 21 -17.42 7.57 -16.07
N VAL A 22 -16.89 8.28 -17.07
CA VAL A 22 -15.65 7.90 -17.77
C VAL A 22 -14.46 8.60 -17.13
N ALA A 23 -13.49 7.83 -16.65
CA ALA A 23 -12.24 8.35 -16.12
C ALA A 23 -11.34 8.85 -17.26
N LYS A 24 -10.80 10.06 -17.13
CA LYS A 24 -9.95 10.69 -18.16
C LYS A 24 -8.47 10.47 -17.93
N LYS A 25 -8.06 10.27 -16.68
CA LYS A 25 -6.68 10.12 -16.19
C LYS A 25 -6.57 9.03 -15.13
N ALA A 26 -7.32 7.93 -15.28
CA ALA A 26 -7.23 6.79 -14.38
C ALA A 26 -5.76 6.36 -14.14
N PRO A 27 -5.37 6.05 -12.89
CA PRO A 27 -6.22 5.96 -11.70
C PRO A 27 -6.41 7.28 -10.92
N TRP A 28 -5.93 8.42 -11.44
CA TRP A 28 -5.98 9.73 -10.74
C TRP A 28 -7.36 10.41 -10.77
N ASP A 29 -8.29 9.90 -11.57
CA ASP A 29 -9.71 10.18 -11.48
C ASP A 29 -10.50 8.86 -11.59
N GLY A 30 -11.67 8.83 -10.94
CA GLY A 30 -12.49 7.63 -10.82
C GLY A 30 -13.47 7.44 -11.99
N GLY A 31 -13.72 6.19 -12.37
CA GLY A 31 -14.71 5.82 -13.37
C GLY A 31 -14.41 4.53 -14.11
N MET A 32 -15.16 4.35 -15.19
CA MET A 32 -14.88 3.36 -16.21
C MET A 32 -13.85 3.93 -17.19
N VAL A 33 -12.87 3.12 -17.58
CA VAL A 33 -11.90 3.42 -18.61
C VAL A 33 -12.31 2.68 -19.87
N PHE A 34 -12.54 3.41 -20.97
CA PHE A 34 -12.86 2.84 -22.27
C PHE A 34 -11.73 3.16 -23.24
N MET A 35 -10.93 2.16 -23.58
CA MET A 35 -9.82 2.25 -24.54
C MET A 35 -9.97 1.17 -25.61
N GLN A 36 -9.05 1.19 -26.58
CA GLN A 36 -8.88 0.11 -27.55
C GLN A 36 -7.49 -0.50 -27.42
N ASP A 37 -7.39 -1.81 -27.62
CA ASP A 37 -6.11 -2.50 -27.75
C ASP A 37 -5.42 -2.15 -29.10
N ALA A 38 -4.23 -2.70 -29.32
CA ALA A 38 -3.47 -2.45 -30.55
C ALA A 38 -4.17 -3.00 -31.82
N ALA A 39 -5.11 -3.93 -31.67
CA ALA A 39 -5.92 -4.49 -32.74
C ALA A 39 -7.26 -3.75 -32.93
N GLY A 40 -7.51 -2.67 -32.18
CA GLY A 40 -8.74 -1.89 -32.24
C GLY A 40 -9.93 -2.52 -31.52
N GLN A 41 -9.72 -3.57 -30.71
CA GLN A 41 -10.78 -4.21 -29.92
C GLN A 41 -10.99 -3.47 -28.59
N PRO A 42 -12.20 -3.52 -27.99
CA PRO A 42 -12.45 -2.88 -26.70
C PRO A 42 -11.50 -3.37 -25.60
N PHE A 43 -10.94 -2.42 -24.86
CA PHE A 43 -10.13 -2.64 -23.68
C PHE A 43 -10.64 -1.74 -22.55
N ILE A 44 -11.39 -2.36 -21.63
CA ILE A 44 -12.18 -1.69 -20.62
C ILE A 44 -11.71 -2.11 -19.24
N ALA A 45 -11.63 -1.17 -18.30
CA ALA A 45 -11.38 -1.43 -16.89
C ALA A 45 -12.16 -0.46 -16.01
N THR A 46 -12.35 -0.80 -14.74
CA THR A 46 -12.77 0.14 -13.69
C THR A 46 -11.54 0.69 -12.97
N ALA A 47 -11.60 1.92 -12.48
CA ALA A 47 -10.69 2.43 -11.46
C ALA A 47 -11.43 3.53 -10.70
N CYS A 48 -11.81 3.34 -9.44
CA CYS A 48 -12.77 4.23 -8.78
C CYS A 48 -12.44 4.61 -7.34
N GLN A 49 -11.23 4.36 -6.84
CA GLN A 49 -10.80 4.83 -5.52
C GLN A 49 -10.93 6.36 -5.41
N GLY A 50 -11.26 6.84 -4.20
CA GLY A 50 -11.51 8.24 -3.91
C GLY A 50 -12.89 8.73 -4.34
N VAL A 51 -13.23 8.61 -5.63
CA VAL A 51 -14.55 9.03 -6.16
C VAL A 51 -15.66 8.09 -5.71
N GLY A 52 -15.36 6.79 -5.59
CA GLY A 52 -16.26 5.76 -5.11
C GLY A 52 -16.98 4.98 -6.21
N ALA A 53 -17.46 3.79 -5.87
CA ALA A 53 -18.05 2.86 -6.84
C ALA A 53 -19.47 3.25 -7.28
N SER A 54 -20.12 4.19 -6.58
CA SER A 54 -21.47 4.66 -6.92
C SER A 54 -21.57 5.30 -8.30
N ILE A 55 -20.44 5.68 -8.88
CA ILE A 55 -20.35 6.28 -10.22
C ILE A 55 -20.69 5.33 -11.37
N TRP A 56 -20.76 4.02 -11.11
CA TRP A 56 -21.09 3.01 -12.12
C TRP A 56 -22.08 1.94 -11.64
N TRP A 57 -22.38 1.84 -10.35
CA TRP A 57 -23.46 1.00 -9.84
C TRP A 57 -24.15 1.56 -8.57
N PRO A 58 -25.36 1.12 -8.21
CA PRO A 58 -25.98 1.46 -6.94
C PRO A 58 -25.32 0.70 -5.77
N CYS A 59 -24.64 1.40 -4.87
CA CYS A 59 -24.06 0.82 -3.65
C CYS A 59 -24.08 1.79 -2.47
N LYS A 60 -23.79 1.27 -1.28
CA LYS A 60 -23.41 2.10 -0.13
C LYS A 60 -21.95 2.51 -0.32
N ASP A 61 -21.77 3.71 -0.84
CA ASP A 61 -20.45 4.19 -1.24
C ASP A 61 -19.71 4.83 -0.07
N GLN A 62 -19.24 3.98 0.84
CA GLN A 62 -18.49 4.37 2.03
C GLN A 62 -17.34 3.39 2.22
N GLN A 63 -16.13 3.90 2.38
CA GLN A 63 -14.94 3.06 2.54
C GLN A 63 -15.03 2.10 3.73
N ALA A 64 -15.76 2.46 4.78
CA ALA A 64 -15.98 1.62 5.95
C ALA A 64 -16.94 0.43 5.73
N ASP A 65 -17.68 0.39 4.61
CA ASP A 65 -18.70 -0.63 4.33
C ASP A 65 -18.16 -1.69 3.36
N GLU A 66 -17.88 -2.88 3.90
CA GLU A 66 -17.47 -4.05 3.13
C GLU A 66 -18.56 -5.11 3.22
N VAL A 67 -19.02 -5.59 2.06
CA VAL A 67 -19.91 -6.75 2.00
C VAL A 67 -19.13 -8.01 2.36
N ASP A 68 -19.78 -9.04 2.93
CA ASP A 68 -19.10 -10.28 3.34
C ASP A 68 -18.60 -11.14 2.16
N SER A 69 -19.19 -10.93 0.98
CA SER A 69 -18.98 -11.69 -0.24
C SER A 69 -19.68 -10.99 -1.40
N MET A 70 -19.31 -11.34 -2.63
CA MET A 70 -19.94 -10.78 -3.82
C MET A 70 -20.05 -11.79 -4.95
N ALA A 71 -21.19 -11.80 -5.65
CA ALA A 71 -21.36 -12.47 -6.94
C ALA A 71 -21.40 -11.43 -8.05
N ILE A 72 -20.59 -11.62 -9.09
CA ILE A 72 -20.42 -10.66 -10.19
C ILE A 72 -20.71 -11.40 -11.49
N SER A 73 -21.66 -10.90 -12.28
CA SER A 73 -22.06 -11.52 -13.53
C SER A 73 -22.06 -10.48 -14.64
N VAL A 74 -21.09 -10.58 -15.56
CA VAL A 74 -20.90 -9.60 -16.64
C VAL A 74 -21.09 -10.28 -17.98
N ALA A 75 -21.98 -9.71 -18.81
CA ALA A 75 -22.20 -10.16 -20.18
C ALA A 75 -21.48 -9.23 -21.16
N VAL A 76 -20.63 -9.79 -22.00
CA VAL A 76 -19.82 -9.06 -22.99
C VAL A 76 -20.02 -9.62 -24.39
N PRO A 77 -19.81 -8.83 -25.46
CA PRO A 77 -19.84 -9.34 -26.83
C PRO A 77 -18.89 -10.54 -27.04
N ASN A 78 -19.30 -11.50 -27.84
CA ASN A 78 -18.45 -12.66 -28.17
C ASN A 78 -17.12 -12.21 -28.79
N GLY A 79 -16.02 -12.85 -28.35
CA GLY A 79 -14.65 -12.46 -28.71
C GLY A 79 -13.93 -11.72 -27.58
N LEU A 80 -14.68 -11.13 -26.64
CA LEU A 80 -14.16 -10.54 -25.42
C LEU A 80 -14.38 -11.48 -24.23
N LYS A 81 -13.66 -11.21 -23.14
CA LYS A 81 -13.77 -11.88 -21.84
C LYS A 81 -13.88 -10.82 -20.76
N ASP A 82 -14.68 -11.12 -19.74
CA ASP A 82 -14.65 -10.38 -18.48
C ASP A 82 -13.74 -11.07 -17.47
N VAL A 83 -12.95 -10.27 -16.75
CA VAL A 83 -12.15 -10.70 -15.60
C VAL A 83 -12.47 -9.80 -14.41
N SER A 84 -13.21 -10.36 -13.45
CA SER A 84 -13.56 -9.72 -12.19
C SER A 84 -12.78 -10.34 -11.01
N ASN A 85 -13.04 -9.84 -9.79
CA ASN A 85 -12.46 -10.36 -8.55
C ASN A 85 -12.89 -11.82 -8.27
N GLY A 86 -12.16 -12.51 -7.38
CA GLY A 86 -12.59 -13.82 -6.88
C GLY A 86 -12.42 -14.98 -7.89
N ARG A 87 -13.28 -15.99 -7.82
CA ARG A 87 -13.19 -17.20 -8.65
C ARG A 87 -14.20 -17.20 -9.78
N LEU A 88 -13.76 -17.56 -10.98
CA LEU A 88 -14.66 -17.84 -12.09
C LEU A 88 -15.47 -19.09 -11.77
N ARG A 89 -16.79 -18.94 -11.67
CA ARG A 89 -17.74 -20.02 -11.37
C ARG A 89 -18.41 -20.56 -12.63
N GLY A 90 -18.53 -19.77 -13.68
CA GLY A 90 -19.18 -20.22 -14.91
C GLY A 90 -19.00 -19.27 -16.08
N ILE A 91 -19.12 -19.85 -17.28
CA ILE A 91 -19.20 -19.12 -18.55
C ILE A 91 -20.47 -19.59 -19.25
N LYS A 92 -21.35 -18.65 -19.61
CA LYS A 92 -22.64 -18.95 -20.25
C LYS A 92 -22.81 -18.17 -21.54
N LYS A 93 -22.97 -18.87 -22.66
CA LYS A 93 -23.38 -18.23 -23.93
C LYS A 93 -24.83 -17.73 -23.80
N LEU A 94 -25.06 -16.50 -24.23
CA LEU A 94 -26.37 -15.86 -24.24
C LEU A 94 -26.83 -15.59 -25.69
N PRO A 95 -28.15 -15.40 -25.92
CA PRO A 95 -28.65 -14.89 -27.19
C PRO A 95 -28.04 -13.52 -27.54
N GLY A 96 -28.11 -13.14 -28.83
CA GLY A 96 -27.66 -11.80 -29.26
C GLY A 96 -26.15 -11.62 -29.38
N ASN A 97 -25.37 -12.70 -29.48
CA ASN A 97 -23.90 -12.69 -29.61
C ASN A 97 -23.14 -12.21 -28.36
N TYR A 98 -23.62 -12.59 -27.17
CA TYR A 98 -22.98 -12.30 -25.89
C TYR A 98 -22.54 -13.57 -25.16
N THR A 99 -21.49 -13.45 -24.36
CA THR A 99 -21.07 -14.45 -23.37
C THR A 99 -21.03 -13.80 -21.99
N ARG A 100 -21.63 -14.47 -21.00
CA ARG A 100 -21.63 -14.05 -19.60
C ARG A 100 -20.57 -14.81 -18.81
N TYR A 101 -19.82 -14.09 -18.00
CA TYR A 101 -18.84 -14.61 -17.06
C TYR A 101 -19.39 -14.40 -15.65
N ASP A 102 -19.47 -15.49 -14.89
CA ASP A 102 -20.00 -15.50 -13.52
C ASP A 102 -18.83 -15.71 -12.56
N TRP A 103 -18.48 -14.67 -11.80
CA TRP A 103 -17.42 -14.65 -10.80
C TRP A 103 -17.99 -14.59 -9.38
N ALA A 104 -17.18 -14.95 -8.40
CA ALA A 104 -17.53 -14.73 -7.00
C ALA A 104 -16.34 -14.51 -6.08
N VAL A 105 -16.48 -13.51 -5.23
CA VAL A 105 -15.59 -13.17 -4.13
C VAL A 105 -16.14 -13.80 -2.85
N SER A 106 -15.28 -14.52 -2.12
CA SER A 106 -15.65 -15.29 -0.93
C SER A 106 -15.17 -14.67 0.37
N ASN A 107 -14.40 -13.59 0.30
CA ASN A 107 -13.97 -12.78 1.43
C ASN A 107 -14.65 -11.39 1.37
N PRO A 108 -14.61 -10.62 2.47
CA PRO A 108 -15.04 -9.23 2.44
C PRO A 108 -14.30 -8.44 1.37
N ILE A 109 -14.97 -7.48 0.75
CA ILE A 109 -14.40 -6.66 -0.31
C ILE A 109 -14.91 -5.22 -0.22
N ASN A 110 -14.00 -4.26 -0.40
CA ASN A 110 -14.36 -2.86 -0.49
C ASN A 110 -15.10 -2.57 -1.80
N ASN A 111 -15.98 -1.58 -1.79
CA ASN A 111 -16.74 -1.25 -2.99
C ASN A 111 -15.83 -0.76 -4.14
N TYR A 112 -14.74 -0.05 -3.85
CA TYR A 112 -13.85 0.49 -4.88
C TYR A 112 -12.94 -0.57 -5.50
N ASP A 113 -12.71 -1.67 -4.76
CA ASP A 113 -11.91 -2.80 -5.19
C ASP A 113 -12.61 -3.68 -6.22
N VAL A 114 -13.92 -3.50 -6.40
CA VAL A 114 -14.65 -4.33 -7.35
C VAL A 114 -14.27 -3.95 -8.77
N ALA A 115 -13.65 -4.92 -9.43
CA ALA A 115 -13.10 -4.79 -10.76
C ALA A 115 -14.04 -5.36 -11.81
N LEU A 116 -14.17 -4.61 -12.91
CA LEU A 116 -14.71 -5.08 -14.16
C LEU A 116 -13.67 -4.79 -15.24
N ASN A 117 -13.02 -5.85 -15.74
CA ASN A 117 -12.03 -5.75 -16.82
C ASN A 117 -12.52 -6.52 -18.04
N VAL A 118 -12.60 -5.87 -19.20
CA VAL A 118 -13.07 -6.49 -20.44
C VAL A 118 -12.08 -6.26 -21.57
N ALA A 119 -11.55 -7.36 -22.11
CA ALA A 119 -10.70 -7.38 -23.30
C ALA A 119 -10.71 -8.79 -23.93
N ASN A 120 -9.95 -8.99 -25.01
CA ASN A 120 -9.74 -10.31 -25.63
C ASN A 120 -8.70 -11.17 -24.89
N PHE A 121 -8.68 -11.12 -23.56
CA PHE A 121 -7.59 -11.66 -22.74
C PHE A 121 -7.18 -13.09 -23.10
N SER A 122 -5.87 -13.31 -23.20
CA SER A 122 -5.24 -14.62 -23.05
C SER A 122 -5.04 -14.94 -21.57
N HIS A 123 -5.07 -16.22 -21.23
CA HIS A 123 -4.91 -16.69 -19.85
C HIS A 123 -3.76 -17.68 -19.75
N PHE A 124 -2.99 -17.57 -18.68
CA PHE A 124 -2.08 -18.60 -18.21
C PHE A 124 -2.05 -18.59 -16.68
N SER A 125 -1.65 -19.70 -16.09
CA SER A 125 -1.71 -19.90 -14.64
C SER A 125 -0.43 -20.47 -14.08
N ASP A 126 -0.23 -20.30 -12.78
CA ASP A 126 0.84 -20.90 -12.00
C ASP A 126 0.33 -21.20 -10.58
N VAL A 127 1.15 -21.85 -9.75
CA VAL A 127 0.87 -22.12 -8.34
C VAL A 127 2.04 -21.67 -7.50
N TYR A 128 1.76 -20.89 -6.47
CA TYR A 128 2.70 -20.54 -5.41
C TYR A 128 2.49 -21.44 -4.19
N GLN A 129 3.58 -21.97 -3.63
CA GLN A 129 3.53 -22.77 -2.40
C GLN A 129 3.68 -21.82 -1.21
N GLY A 130 2.58 -21.21 -0.77
CA GLY A 130 2.59 -20.23 0.30
C GLY A 130 2.36 -20.82 1.69
N GLU A 131 2.40 -19.97 2.70
CA GLU A 131 2.32 -20.35 4.12
C GLU A 131 1.02 -21.08 4.51
N LYS A 132 -0.09 -20.87 3.77
CA LYS A 132 -1.37 -21.59 3.98
C LYS A 132 -1.61 -22.73 2.97
N GLY A 133 -0.59 -23.10 2.20
CA GLY A 133 -0.66 -24.16 1.19
C GLY A 133 -0.60 -23.63 -0.26
N PRO A 134 -1.02 -24.43 -1.24
CA PRO A 134 -1.01 -24.01 -2.64
C PRO A 134 -1.95 -22.83 -2.90
N LEU A 135 -1.39 -21.71 -3.36
CA LEU A 135 -2.10 -20.54 -3.87
C LEU A 135 -2.08 -20.57 -5.40
N THR A 136 -3.25 -20.52 -6.03
CA THR A 136 -3.35 -20.38 -7.49
C THR A 136 -3.03 -18.94 -7.91
N LEU A 137 -2.27 -18.81 -8.98
CA LEU A 137 -1.98 -17.55 -9.65
C LEU A 137 -2.60 -17.60 -11.04
N ASP A 138 -3.48 -16.66 -11.37
CA ASP A 138 -4.09 -16.57 -12.70
C ASP A 138 -3.72 -15.23 -13.35
N TYR A 139 -3.23 -15.29 -14.58
CA TYR A 139 -2.76 -14.11 -15.30
C TYR A 139 -3.59 -13.91 -16.56
N TRP A 140 -4.18 -12.72 -16.70
CA TRP A 140 -5.06 -12.36 -17.80
C TRP A 140 -4.46 -11.18 -18.55
N VAL A 141 -3.94 -11.42 -19.74
CA VAL A 141 -3.15 -10.43 -20.49
C VAL A 141 -3.64 -10.31 -21.91
N LEU A 142 -3.40 -9.18 -22.56
CA LEU A 142 -3.67 -9.06 -23.98
C LEU A 142 -2.81 -10.08 -24.77
N PRO A 143 -3.35 -10.72 -25.83
CA PRO A 143 -2.65 -11.77 -26.57
C PRO A 143 -1.24 -11.39 -27.03
N GLU A 144 -1.03 -10.16 -27.49
CA GLU A 144 0.25 -9.63 -27.95
C GLU A 144 1.31 -9.50 -26.83
N ASN A 145 0.87 -9.52 -25.57
CA ASN A 145 1.73 -9.38 -24.41
C ASN A 145 2.06 -10.72 -23.73
N LEU A 146 1.45 -11.83 -24.15
CA LEU A 146 1.53 -13.12 -23.47
C LEU A 146 2.96 -13.58 -23.14
N GLU A 147 3.89 -13.50 -24.09
CA GLU A 147 5.28 -13.94 -23.89
C GLU A 147 6.08 -12.98 -23.00
N LYS A 148 5.79 -11.66 -23.08
CA LYS A 148 6.37 -10.66 -22.16
C LYS A 148 5.88 -10.90 -20.74
N ALA A 149 4.57 -11.15 -20.58
CA ALA A 149 3.93 -11.43 -19.31
C ALA A 149 4.52 -12.66 -18.62
N LYS A 150 4.69 -13.78 -19.35
CA LYS A 150 5.31 -14.99 -18.80
C LYS A 150 6.69 -14.71 -18.21
N THR A 151 7.49 -13.88 -18.88
CA THR A 151 8.84 -13.51 -18.40
C THR A 151 8.76 -12.58 -17.20
N GLN A 152 8.02 -11.48 -17.34
CA GLN A 152 7.95 -10.42 -16.32
C GLN A 152 7.28 -10.90 -15.03
N PHE A 153 6.17 -11.62 -15.14
CA PHE A 153 5.43 -12.10 -13.97
C PHE A 153 6.17 -13.23 -13.26
N ALA A 154 6.83 -14.13 -13.99
CA ALA A 154 7.68 -15.15 -13.38
C ALA A 154 8.84 -14.55 -12.56
N ALA A 155 9.41 -13.43 -13.03
CA ALA A 155 10.51 -12.75 -12.35
C ALA A 155 10.07 -12.01 -11.06
N ASN A 156 8.80 -11.60 -10.95
CA ASN A 156 8.36 -10.70 -9.87
C ASN A 156 7.32 -11.29 -8.92
N VAL A 157 6.32 -12.05 -9.40
CA VAL A 157 5.14 -12.43 -8.58
C VAL A 157 5.49 -13.39 -7.44
N LYS A 158 6.20 -14.50 -7.71
CA LYS A 158 6.57 -15.45 -6.64
C LYS A 158 7.58 -14.85 -5.65
N PRO A 159 8.62 -14.10 -6.09
CA PRO A 159 9.48 -13.35 -5.18
C PRO A 159 8.72 -12.33 -4.32
N MET A 160 7.75 -11.63 -4.91
CA MET A 160 6.87 -10.70 -4.20
C MET A 160 6.08 -11.42 -3.11
N LEU A 161 5.32 -12.47 -3.46
CA LEU A 161 4.54 -13.24 -2.50
C LEU A 161 5.40 -13.79 -1.37
N LYS A 162 6.60 -14.30 -1.68
CA LYS A 162 7.54 -14.78 -0.67
C LYS A 162 8.02 -13.69 0.28
N SER A 163 8.33 -12.50 -0.25
CA SER A 163 8.74 -11.35 0.57
C SER A 163 7.60 -10.88 1.47
N MET A 164 6.41 -10.68 0.89
CA MET A 164 5.25 -10.20 1.62
C MET A 164 4.78 -11.22 2.66
N GLU A 165 4.77 -12.52 2.34
CA GLU A 165 4.45 -13.54 3.34
C GLU A 165 5.46 -13.55 4.49
N TYR A 166 6.75 -13.43 4.21
CA TYR A 166 7.76 -13.32 5.26
C TYR A 166 7.52 -12.12 6.20
N TRP A 167 7.27 -10.93 5.65
CA TRP A 167 7.13 -9.69 6.43
C TRP A 167 5.75 -9.47 7.06
N PHE A 168 4.68 -9.84 6.36
CA PHE A 168 3.30 -9.49 6.70
C PHE A 168 2.43 -10.71 7.04
N GLY A 169 2.91 -11.93 6.79
CA GLY A 169 2.19 -13.17 7.05
C GLY A 169 1.44 -13.68 5.80
N PRO A 170 0.74 -14.81 5.90
CA PRO A 170 0.18 -15.49 4.74
C PRO A 170 -0.69 -14.56 3.89
N TYR A 171 -0.66 -14.73 2.56
CA TYR A 171 -1.55 -14.01 1.64
C TYR A 171 -3.00 -14.08 2.14
N PRO A 172 -3.74 -12.95 2.19
CA PRO A 172 -5.02 -12.94 2.90
C PRO A 172 -6.17 -13.57 2.12
N PHE A 173 -6.09 -13.72 0.80
CA PHE A 173 -7.23 -14.08 -0.06
C PHE A 173 -7.10 -15.44 -0.77
N TYR A 174 -6.53 -16.46 -0.11
CA TYR A 174 -6.35 -17.81 -0.69
C TYR A 174 -7.62 -18.40 -1.35
N LYS A 175 -8.80 -18.17 -0.76
CA LYS A 175 -10.09 -18.64 -1.30
C LYS A 175 -10.40 -18.05 -2.68
N ASP A 176 -10.02 -16.79 -2.88
CA ASP A 176 -10.29 -16.03 -4.10
C ASP A 176 -9.14 -16.14 -5.13
N GLY A 177 -7.95 -16.53 -4.66
CA GLY A 177 -6.74 -16.64 -5.48
C GLY A 177 -6.11 -15.27 -5.75
N TYR A 178 -4.94 -15.28 -6.37
CA TYR A 178 -4.26 -14.06 -6.79
C TYR A 178 -4.29 -13.94 -8.31
N LYS A 179 -4.48 -12.72 -8.83
CA LYS A 179 -4.42 -12.47 -10.27
C LYS A 179 -3.68 -11.18 -10.58
N LEU A 180 -3.06 -11.17 -11.76
CA LEU A 180 -2.73 -9.93 -12.47
C LEU A 180 -3.57 -9.85 -13.74
N VAL A 181 -4.14 -8.68 -13.99
CA VAL A 181 -5.00 -8.42 -15.14
C VAL A 181 -4.44 -7.23 -15.91
N ASP A 182 -4.15 -7.39 -17.19
CA ASP A 182 -3.76 -6.25 -18.05
C ASP A 182 -4.85 -5.17 -17.97
N ALA A 183 -4.43 -3.93 -17.78
CA ALA A 183 -5.31 -2.78 -17.66
C ALA A 183 -4.90 -1.62 -18.60
N PRO A 184 -5.87 -0.80 -19.05
CA PRO A 184 -5.62 0.38 -19.87
C PRO A 184 -5.11 1.60 -19.07
N HIS A 185 -5.00 1.47 -17.74
CA HIS A 185 -4.39 2.43 -16.81
C HIS A 185 -3.18 1.77 -16.11
N LEU A 186 -2.41 2.57 -15.37
CA LEU A 186 -1.09 2.14 -14.89
C LEU A 186 -1.12 0.96 -13.91
N GLY A 187 -2.01 1.01 -12.93
CA GLY A 187 -2.17 0.04 -11.85
C GLY A 187 -3.44 0.38 -11.06
N MET A 188 -3.91 -0.58 -10.28
CA MET A 188 -4.94 -0.41 -9.25
C MET A 188 -4.99 -1.71 -8.43
N GLU A 189 -5.08 -1.58 -7.12
CA GLU A 189 -4.99 -2.69 -6.15
C GLU A 189 -6.24 -3.57 -6.01
N HIS A 190 -7.10 -3.63 -7.04
CA HIS A 190 -8.37 -4.35 -6.98
C HIS A 190 -8.21 -5.75 -6.38
N GLN A 191 -8.80 -5.96 -5.20
CA GLN A 191 -8.64 -7.17 -4.40
C GLN A 191 -8.73 -8.47 -5.23
N SER A 192 -7.72 -9.31 -5.14
CA SER A 192 -7.58 -10.60 -5.86
C SER A 192 -7.54 -10.53 -7.39
N ALA A 193 -7.61 -9.32 -7.98
CA ALA A 193 -7.64 -9.05 -9.41
C ALA A 193 -6.84 -7.79 -9.77
N VAL A 194 -5.62 -7.70 -9.24
CA VAL A 194 -4.75 -6.53 -9.34
C VAL A 194 -4.54 -6.13 -10.80
N ALA A 195 -4.84 -4.86 -11.09
CA ALA A 195 -4.72 -4.28 -12.42
C ALA A 195 -3.26 -3.93 -12.74
N TYR A 196 -2.82 -4.26 -13.95
CA TYR A 196 -1.43 -4.13 -14.39
C TYR A 196 -1.32 -3.39 -15.72
N GLY A 197 -0.70 -2.22 -15.71
CA GLY A 197 -0.44 -1.42 -16.91
C GLY A 197 0.99 -0.91 -17.04
N ASN A 198 1.95 -1.52 -16.33
CA ASN A 198 3.35 -1.08 -16.31
C ASN A 198 4.15 -1.44 -17.58
N LYS A 199 3.46 -1.93 -18.62
CA LYS A 199 4.04 -2.25 -19.94
C LYS A 199 5.16 -3.28 -19.90
N TYR A 200 5.17 -4.18 -18.91
CA TYR A 200 6.16 -5.25 -18.78
C TYR A 200 7.59 -4.72 -18.59
N GLN A 201 7.71 -3.66 -17.79
CA GLN A 201 8.98 -2.99 -17.47
C GLN A 201 9.26 -3.06 -15.97
N ASN A 202 10.55 -3.10 -15.61
CA ASN A 202 10.96 -2.78 -14.25
C ASN A 202 10.86 -1.27 -13.99
N GLY A 203 10.87 -0.86 -12.72
CA GLY A 203 10.62 0.51 -12.29
C GLY A 203 9.17 0.94 -12.49
N TYR A 204 8.90 2.21 -12.22
CA TYR A 204 7.62 2.86 -12.48
C TYR A 204 7.62 3.39 -13.91
N LEU A 205 7.01 2.65 -14.85
CA LEU A 205 7.11 2.91 -16.29
C LEU A 205 8.57 3.06 -16.77
N GLY A 206 9.44 2.15 -16.31
CA GLY A 206 10.87 2.18 -16.66
C GLY A 206 11.70 3.20 -15.88
N ARG A 207 11.19 3.76 -14.77
CA ARG A 207 11.90 4.75 -13.94
C ARG A 207 12.08 4.28 -12.50
N ASP A 208 13.31 4.38 -12.00
CA ASP A 208 13.60 4.29 -10.58
C ASP A 208 13.16 5.56 -9.81
N ARG A 209 12.12 5.42 -8.99
CA ARG A 209 11.62 6.50 -8.12
C ARG A 209 12.61 6.91 -7.01
N SER A 210 13.51 6.02 -6.62
CA SER A 210 14.51 6.26 -5.56
C SER A 210 15.79 6.92 -6.06
N ALA A 211 16.05 6.87 -7.38
CA ALA A 211 17.30 7.31 -8.02
C ALA A 211 18.57 6.64 -7.43
N THR A 212 18.45 5.40 -6.97
CA THR A 212 19.56 4.60 -6.40
C THR A 212 20.04 3.48 -7.31
N GLY A 213 19.28 3.17 -8.36
CA GLY A 213 19.45 2.02 -9.24
C GLY A 213 18.77 0.75 -8.71
N TRP A 214 18.25 0.75 -7.47
CA TRP A 214 17.51 -0.39 -6.93
C TRP A 214 16.12 -0.53 -7.53
N GLY A 215 15.43 0.60 -7.80
CA GLY A 215 14.08 0.59 -8.38
C GLY A 215 14.00 0.07 -9.81
N ASP A 216 15.10 0.08 -10.56
CA ASP A 216 15.15 -0.44 -11.94
C ASP A 216 15.25 -1.97 -12.02
N LYS A 217 15.36 -2.67 -10.88
CA LYS A 217 15.62 -4.12 -10.83
C LYS A 217 14.37 -4.98 -10.70
N TRP A 218 13.20 -4.37 -10.50
CA TRP A 218 11.92 -5.06 -10.24
C TRP A 218 10.76 -4.24 -10.78
N ASP A 219 9.61 -4.87 -10.95
CA ASP A 219 8.41 -4.23 -11.49
C ASP A 219 7.65 -3.44 -10.41
N PHE A 220 7.62 -2.11 -10.52
CA PHE A 220 7.02 -1.28 -9.48
C PHE A 220 5.57 -1.66 -9.21
N ILE A 221 4.77 -1.77 -10.25
CA ILE A 221 3.32 -1.98 -10.14
C ILE A 221 3.01 -3.37 -9.59
N ILE A 222 3.77 -4.41 -9.96
CA ILE A 222 3.54 -5.74 -9.37
C ILE A 222 3.77 -5.70 -7.86
N ILE A 223 4.83 -5.04 -7.39
CA ILE A 223 5.16 -5.05 -5.96
C ILE A 223 4.25 -4.13 -5.16
N HIS A 224 4.02 -2.90 -5.63
CA HIS A 224 3.19 -1.91 -4.93
C HIS A 224 1.73 -2.38 -4.90
N GLU A 225 1.10 -2.58 -6.05
CA GLU A 225 -0.34 -2.92 -6.11
C GLU A 225 -0.66 -4.25 -5.42
N SER A 226 0.28 -5.21 -5.42
CA SER A 226 0.07 -6.47 -4.68
C SER A 226 0.35 -6.34 -3.18
N GLY A 227 1.13 -5.35 -2.76
CA GLY A 227 1.33 -5.06 -1.34
C GLY A 227 0.03 -4.65 -0.66
N HIS A 228 -0.87 -3.99 -1.40
CA HIS A 228 -2.19 -3.61 -0.93
C HIS A 228 -3.10 -4.76 -0.57
N GLU A 229 -2.83 -5.97 -1.08
CA GLU A 229 -3.54 -7.17 -0.63
C GLU A 229 -3.40 -7.36 0.89
N TRP A 230 -2.29 -6.94 1.51
CA TRP A 230 -2.14 -6.92 2.98
C TRP A 230 -2.61 -5.61 3.63
N PHE A 231 -2.34 -4.46 3.02
CA PHE A 231 -2.63 -3.12 3.54
C PHE A 231 -3.36 -2.27 2.51
N GLY A 232 -4.68 -2.17 2.61
CA GLY A 232 -5.53 -1.81 1.47
C GLY A 232 -6.79 -2.64 1.59
N ASN A 233 -6.61 -3.92 1.31
CA ASN A 233 -7.70 -4.87 1.09
C ASN A 233 -7.95 -5.74 2.33
N ASN A 234 -6.88 -6.27 2.95
CA ASN A 234 -7.03 -7.07 4.18
C ASN A 234 -7.17 -6.21 5.44
N ILE A 235 -6.44 -5.10 5.49
CA ILE A 235 -6.56 -4.07 6.52
C ILE A 235 -6.96 -2.78 5.82
N THR A 236 -8.22 -2.42 5.92
CA THR A 236 -8.80 -1.29 5.20
C THR A 236 -8.92 -0.09 6.13
N SER A 237 -8.53 1.13 5.75
CA SER A 237 -8.87 2.32 6.55
C SER A 237 -10.38 2.57 6.49
N LYS A 238 -10.99 2.95 7.62
CA LYS A 238 -12.44 3.26 7.68
C LYS A 238 -12.79 4.59 7.02
N ASP A 239 -11.83 5.49 6.95
CA ASP A 239 -11.99 6.85 6.44
C ASP A 239 -10.75 7.18 5.60
N ILE A 240 -10.98 7.84 4.46
CA ILE A 240 -9.93 8.26 3.53
C ILE A 240 -8.90 9.17 4.23
N ALA A 241 -9.28 9.86 5.31
CA ALA A 241 -8.33 10.60 6.14
C ALA A 241 -7.15 9.74 6.64
N ASP A 242 -7.34 8.42 6.81
CA ASP A 242 -6.33 7.46 7.26
C ASP A 242 -5.70 6.64 6.10
N MET A 243 -5.73 7.13 4.85
CA MET A 243 -5.13 6.41 3.69
C MET A 243 -3.66 6.06 3.86
N TRP A 244 -2.92 6.71 4.77
CA TRP A 244 -1.57 6.31 5.15
C TRP A 244 -1.48 4.85 5.62
N VAL A 245 -2.55 4.27 6.19
CA VAL A 245 -2.58 2.85 6.57
C VAL A 245 -2.42 1.94 5.35
N HIS A 246 -2.95 2.36 4.20
CA HIS A 246 -2.77 1.67 2.93
C HIS A 246 -1.40 2.03 2.36
N GLU A 247 -1.20 3.31 2.04
CA GLU A 247 -0.10 3.76 1.21
C GLU A 247 1.26 3.72 1.89
N SER A 248 1.34 4.04 3.18
CA SER A 248 2.62 4.02 3.89
C SER A 248 3.15 2.61 4.04
N PHE A 249 2.27 1.65 4.35
CA PHE A 249 2.66 0.25 4.53
C PHE A 249 2.96 -0.43 3.20
N THR A 250 2.16 -0.17 2.17
CA THR A 250 2.42 -0.67 0.82
C THR A 250 3.72 -0.09 0.24
N THR A 251 3.94 1.23 0.35
CA THR A 251 5.22 1.84 -0.05
C THR A 251 6.39 1.26 0.75
N TYR A 252 6.22 1.03 2.06
CA TYR A 252 7.26 0.41 2.88
C TYR A 252 7.56 -1.04 2.45
N SER A 253 6.55 -1.75 1.93
CA SER A 253 6.71 -3.11 1.40
C SER A 253 7.68 -3.18 0.22
N GLU A 254 7.80 -2.10 -0.57
CA GLU A 254 8.78 -2.00 -1.66
C GLU A 254 10.20 -2.09 -1.12
N ALA A 255 10.53 -1.32 -0.08
CA ALA A 255 11.83 -1.35 0.56
C ALA A 255 12.12 -2.72 1.20
N LEU A 256 11.11 -3.35 1.80
CA LEU A 256 11.20 -4.70 2.34
C LEU A 256 11.41 -5.77 1.25
N PHE A 257 10.82 -5.57 0.07
CA PHE A 257 11.04 -6.41 -1.10
C PHE A 257 12.48 -6.27 -1.62
N VAL A 258 12.97 -5.04 -1.79
CA VAL A 258 14.37 -4.76 -2.14
C VAL A 258 15.31 -5.39 -1.11
N GLU A 259 15.02 -5.27 0.19
CA GLU A 259 15.78 -5.94 1.25
C GLU A 259 15.77 -7.46 1.11
N SER A 260 14.63 -8.06 0.79
CA SER A 260 14.49 -9.51 0.66
C SER A 260 15.24 -10.07 -0.56
N GLN A 261 15.36 -9.28 -1.64
CA GLN A 261 16.08 -9.70 -2.85
C GLN A 261 17.58 -9.36 -2.81
N PHE A 262 17.95 -8.21 -2.22
CA PHE A 262 19.28 -7.61 -2.38
C PHE A 262 19.97 -7.28 -1.05
N GLY A 263 19.34 -7.56 0.08
CA GLY A 263 19.88 -7.37 1.43
C GLY A 263 19.49 -6.03 2.07
N LYS A 264 19.61 -5.98 3.40
CA LYS A 264 19.13 -4.86 4.24
C LYS A 264 19.65 -3.49 3.81
N GLN A 265 20.93 -3.40 3.43
CA GLN A 265 21.53 -2.14 2.97
C GLN A 265 20.83 -1.59 1.73
N ALA A 266 20.52 -2.44 0.73
CA ALA A 266 19.82 -2.03 -0.48
C ALA A 266 18.40 -1.51 -0.19
N GLY A 267 17.68 -2.16 0.72
CA GLY A 267 16.36 -1.70 1.16
C GLY A 267 16.41 -0.33 1.85
N GLN A 268 17.42 -0.09 2.69
CA GLN A 268 17.62 1.21 3.33
C GLN A 268 18.02 2.30 2.33
N GLU A 269 18.88 1.98 1.35
CA GLU A 269 19.26 2.92 0.28
C GLU A 269 18.05 3.31 -0.56
N TYR A 270 17.23 2.33 -0.97
CA TYR A 270 15.99 2.59 -1.71
C TYR A 270 15.06 3.55 -0.95
N LEU A 271 14.80 3.26 0.32
CA LEU A 271 13.93 4.06 1.19
C LEU A 271 14.49 5.45 1.49
N HIS A 272 15.81 5.57 1.64
CA HIS A 272 16.50 6.86 1.77
C HIS A 272 16.37 7.67 0.47
N GLY A 273 16.56 7.05 -0.68
CA GLY A 273 16.45 7.69 -2.00
C GLY A 273 15.05 8.23 -2.27
N GLN A 274 14.01 7.51 -1.83
CA GLN A 274 12.60 7.95 -1.91
C GLN A 274 12.32 9.28 -1.22
N ARG A 275 13.12 9.71 -0.24
CA ARG A 275 12.94 10.99 0.46
C ARG A 275 12.99 12.21 -0.46
N ARG A 276 13.63 12.09 -1.63
CA ARG A 276 13.66 13.14 -2.66
C ARG A 276 12.27 13.49 -3.22
N ASN A 277 11.31 12.60 -3.06
CA ASN A 277 9.95 12.76 -3.56
C ASN A 277 9.02 13.41 -2.51
N ILE A 278 9.45 13.47 -1.24
CA ILE A 278 8.68 14.02 -0.13
C ILE A 278 8.61 15.54 -0.25
N GLN A 279 7.40 16.10 -0.21
CA GLN A 279 7.16 17.53 -0.36
C GLN A 279 7.16 18.27 0.97
N ASN A 280 6.68 17.64 2.05
CA ASN A 280 6.35 18.28 3.33
C ASN A 280 5.43 19.49 3.16
N ASP A 281 4.37 19.32 2.36
CA ASP A 281 3.46 20.40 1.96
C ASP A 281 2.28 20.57 2.92
N GLU A 282 1.66 19.48 3.35
CA GLU A 282 0.53 19.48 4.28
C GLU A 282 0.49 18.17 5.12
N PRO A 283 -0.41 18.06 6.12
CA PRO A 283 -0.57 16.82 6.88
C PRO A 283 -0.94 15.62 5.99
N ILE A 284 -0.38 14.46 6.32
CA ILE A 284 -0.72 13.17 5.68
C ILE A 284 -2.17 12.77 6.03
N ILE A 285 -2.58 12.97 7.28
CA ILE A 285 -3.95 12.70 7.70
C ILE A 285 -4.86 13.80 7.16
N GLY A 286 -5.84 13.39 6.36
CA GLY A 286 -6.89 14.26 5.85
C GLY A 286 -7.94 14.63 6.90
N PRO A 287 -8.90 15.50 6.56
CA PRO A 287 -10.04 15.77 7.44
C PRO A 287 -10.99 14.57 7.47
N TYR A 288 -11.26 14.03 8.67
CA TYR A 288 -12.19 12.92 8.86
C TYR A 288 -13.64 13.29 8.48
N GLY A 289 -14.39 12.30 7.99
CA GLY A 289 -15.84 12.37 7.80
C GLY A 289 -16.30 13.16 6.58
N VAL A 290 -15.38 13.57 5.70
CA VAL A 290 -15.69 14.38 4.50
C VAL A 290 -15.16 13.78 3.20
N ASN A 291 -14.78 12.49 3.22
CA ASN A 291 -14.30 11.75 2.05
C ASN A 291 -13.12 12.44 1.34
N LYS A 292 -12.10 12.84 2.11
CA LYS A 292 -10.95 13.59 1.61
C LYS A 292 -9.65 13.11 2.25
N GLU A 293 -8.67 12.81 1.41
CA GLU A 293 -7.30 12.47 1.81
C GLU A 293 -6.49 13.71 2.24
N GLY A 294 -5.33 13.45 2.84
CA GLY A 294 -4.30 14.46 3.08
C GLY A 294 -3.20 14.39 1.99
N SER A 295 -2.00 14.80 2.38
CA SER A 295 -0.84 14.84 1.48
C SER A 295 -0.46 13.48 0.88
N GLY A 296 -0.03 13.51 -0.39
CA GLY A 296 0.65 12.39 -1.06
C GLY A 296 1.98 11.97 -0.40
N ASP A 297 2.48 12.73 0.59
CA ASP A 297 3.57 12.29 1.46
C ASP A 297 3.22 10.99 2.23
N MET A 298 1.96 10.56 2.26
CA MET A 298 1.53 9.27 2.80
C MET A 298 2.31 8.08 2.24
N TYR A 299 2.84 8.19 1.02
CA TYR A 299 3.72 7.20 0.40
C TYR A 299 5.15 7.26 0.99
N ASP A 300 5.95 8.21 0.52
CA ASP A 300 7.40 8.24 0.76
C ASP A 300 7.75 8.69 2.20
N LYS A 301 7.01 9.63 2.81
CA LYS A 301 7.22 10.06 4.21
C LYS A 301 6.66 9.03 5.19
N GLY A 302 5.51 8.45 4.86
CA GLY A 302 4.89 7.37 5.64
C GLY A 302 5.76 6.11 5.73
N SER A 303 6.32 5.65 4.62
CA SER A 303 7.26 4.51 4.62
C SER A 303 8.54 4.81 5.40
N ASN A 304 9.06 6.04 5.31
CA ASN A 304 10.18 6.50 6.11
C ASN A 304 9.87 6.54 7.61
N LEU A 305 8.66 6.95 8.00
CA LEU A 305 8.18 6.85 9.38
C LEU A 305 8.23 5.41 9.88
N LEU A 306 7.65 4.46 9.14
CA LEU A 306 7.67 3.04 9.52
C LEU A 306 9.10 2.49 9.68
N ASN A 307 10.02 2.88 8.79
CA ASN A 307 11.43 2.51 8.93
C ASN A 307 12.09 3.11 10.17
N MET A 308 11.82 4.39 10.50
CA MET A 308 12.34 5.00 11.72
C MET A 308 11.86 4.28 12.98
N LEU A 309 10.62 3.77 12.98
CA LEU A 309 10.12 2.93 14.07
C LEU A 309 10.89 1.60 14.15
N ARG A 310 11.09 0.90 13.03
CA ARG A 310 11.93 -0.31 12.97
C ARG A 310 13.32 -0.07 13.55
N VAL A 311 13.97 1.00 13.11
CA VAL A 311 15.33 1.36 13.55
C VAL A 311 15.35 1.71 15.04
N SER A 312 14.34 2.43 15.53
CA SER A 312 14.20 2.81 16.95
C SER A 312 13.88 1.63 17.87
N ILE A 313 13.14 0.62 17.37
CA ILE A 313 12.88 -0.64 18.08
C ILE A 313 14.16 -1.48 18.15
N ASN A 314 15.01 -1.39 17.12
CA ASN A 314 16.31 -2.07 17.04
C ASN A 314 16.24 -3.60 17.22
N ASP A 315 15.15 -4.21 16.76
CA ASP A 315 14.92 -5.65 16.79
C ASP A 315 14.07 -6.04 15.56
N ASP A 316 14.72 -6.56 14.53
CA ASP A 316 14.06 -6.93 13.27
C ASP A 316 13.06 -8.09 13.44
N ALA A 317 13.31 -9.00 14.38
CA ALA A 317 12.39 -10.10 14.65
C ALA A 317 11.12 -9.58 15.32
N LYS A 318 11.26 -8.64 16.28
CA LYS A 318 10.13 -7.95 16.89
C LYS A 318 9.36 -7.11 15.88
N TRP A 319 10.05 -6.34 15.05
CA TRP A 319 9.40 -5.54 14.00
C TRP A 319 8.60 -6.41 13.03
N ARG A 320 9.19 -7.50 12.53
CA ARG A 320 8.48 -8.48 11.69
C ARG A 320 7.28 -9.08 12.42
N SER A 321 7.40 -9.40 13.70
CA SER A 321 6.29 -9.93 14.50
C SER A 321 5.15 -8.91 14.64
N ILE A 322 5.45 -7.62 14.77
CA ILE A 322 4.45 -6.55 14.80
C ILE A 322 3.70 -6.50 13.47
N LEU A 323 4.43 -6.47 12.35
CA LEU A 323 3.84 -6.39 11.00
C LEU A 323 2.95 -7.61 10.69
N ARG A 324 3.44 -8.83 10.95
CA ARG A 324 2.62 -10.05 10.81
C ARG A 324 1.42 -10.07 11.76
N GLY A 325 1.59 -9.49 12.94
CA GLY A 325 0.56 -9.40 13.95
C GLY A 325 -0.58 -8.44 13.60
N LEU A 326 -0.29 -7.34 12.88
CA LEU A 326 -1.31 -6.45 12.30
C LEU A 326 -2.23 -7.25 11.37
N GLY A 327 -1.64 -7.98 10.40
CA GLY A 327 -2.38 -8.80 9.43
C GLY A 327 -3.22 -9.90 10.08
N LYS A 328 -2.84 -10.38 11.26
CA LYS A 328 -3.61 -11.36 12.04
C LYS A 328 -4.72 -10.72 12.88
N THR A 329 -4.43 -9.58 13.50
CA THR A 329 -5.34 -8.91 14.46
C THR A 329 -6.48 -8.21 13.74
N PHE A 330 -6.16 -7.55 12.62
CA PHE A 330 -7.08 -6.80 11.79
C PHE A 330 -7.39 -7.54 10.48
N TYR A 331 -7.32 -8.88 10.49
CA TYR A 331 -7.60 -9.71 9.32
C TYR A 331 -9.02 -9.47 8.79
N HIS A 332 -9.14 -9.06 7.52
CA HIS A 332 -10.40 -8.70 6.84
C HIS A 332 -11.25 -7.72 7.65
N GLN A 333 -10.63 -6.62 8.09
CA GLN A 333 -11.31 -5.60 8.88
C GLN A 333 -11.02 -4.20 8.35
N THR A 334 -12.04 -3.35 8.46
CA THR A 334 -11.85 -1.90 8.41
C THR A 334 -11.37 -1.38 9.77
N VAL A 335 -10.39 -0.46 9.77
CA VAL A 335 -9.72 0.07 10.97
C VAL A 335 -9.60 1.61 10.93
N MET A 336 -9.58 2.23 12.09
CA MET A 336 -9.06 3.60 12.24
C MET A 336 -7.54 3.57 12.35
N GLY A 337 -6.84 4.60 11.87
CA GLY A 337 -5.38 4.72 12.00
C GLY A 337 -4.90 4.61 13.45
N GLN A 338 -5.70 5.11 14.40
CA GLN A 338 -5.40 4.99 15.85
C GLN A 338 -5.38 3.54 16.35
N GLN A 339 -6.14 2.62 15.74
CA GLN A 339 -6.10 1.19 16.11
C GLN A 339 -4.77 0.56 15.68
N VAL A 340 -4.28 0.92 14.49
CA VAL A 340 -2.97 0.49 13.98
C VAL A 340 -1.83 1.04 14.85
N ILE A 341 -1.86 2.34 15.16
CA ILE A 341 -0.88 2.99 16.05
C ILE A 341 -0.90 2.34 17.44
N GLY A 342 -2.08 2.14 18.02
CA GLY A 342 -2.24 1.51 19.32
C GLY A 342 -1.68 0.09 19.37
N TYR A 343 -1.90 -0.70 18.31
CA TYR A 343 -1.32 -2.03 18.18
C TYR A 343 0.20 -1.99 18.14
N ILE A 344 0.78 -1.16 17.26
CA ILE A 344 2.23 -1.01 17.12
C ILE A 344 2.86 -0.61 18.46
N ASN A 345 2.30 0.38 19.15
CA ASN A 345 2.84 0.85 20.44
C ASN A 345 2.85 -0.26 21.49
N LYS A 346 1.75 -1.00 21.60
CA LYS A 346 1.60 -2.10 22.55
C LYS A 346 2.65 -3.18 22.30
N GLU A 347 2.73 -3.66 21.06
CA GLU A 347 3.62 -4.77 20.72
C GLU A 347 5.10 -4.34 20.67
N ALA A 348 5.39 -3.08 20.33
CA ALA A 348 6.72 -2.49 20.42
C ALA A 348 7.19 -2.30 21.88
N GLY A 349 6.27 -2.22 22.84
CA GLY A 349 6.57 -1.92 24.25
C GLY A 349 7.02 -0.48 24.48
N ARG A 350 6.70 0.43 23.54
CA ARG A 350 6.99 1.86 23.62
C ARG A 350 5.85 2.63 22.95
N ASP A 351 5.43 3.72 23.57
CA ASP A 351 4.46 4.64 22.98
C ASP A 351 5.14 5.54 21.94
N PHE A 352 4.84 5.34 20.67
CA PHE A 352 5.27 6.18 19.55
C PHE A 352 4.18 7.15 19.09
N SER A 353 3.08 7.33 19.84
CA SER A 353 1.95 8.17 19.42
C SER A 353 2.38 9.60 19.07
N ARG A 354 3.36 10.15 19.78
CA ARG A 354 3.90 11.50 19.50
C ARG A 354 4.74 11.54 18.23
N VAL A 355 5.42 10.45 17.91
CA VAL A 355 6.16 10.31 16.65
C VAL A 355 5.17 10.20 15.49
N PHE A 356 4.15 9.35 15.60
CA PHE A 356 3.07 9.29 14.60
C PHE A 356 2.39 10.65 14.41
N ALA A 357 2.03 11.35 15.49
CA ALA A 357 1.42 12.67 15.40
C ALA A 357 2.32 13.66 14.66
N GLN A 358 3.63 13.69 14.95
CA GLN A 358 4.57 14.58 14.24
C GLN A 358 4.61 14.32 12.74
N TYR A 359 4.68 13.06 12.31
CA TYR A 359 4.86 12.75 10.89
C TYR A 359 3.56 12.69 10.10
N LEU A 360 2.43 12.39 10.75
CA LEU A 360 1.14 12.24 10.09
C LEU A 360 0.27 13.51 10.13
N GLN A 361 0.37 14.32 11.19
CA GLN A 361 -0.51 15.47 11.41
C GLN A 361 0.19 16.81 11.18
N HIS A 362 1.50 16.82 10.92
CA HIS A 362 2.28 18.02 10.67
C HIS A 362 3.15 17.87 9.42
N ALA A 363 3.22 18.94 8.63
CA ALA A 363 4.04 19.00 7.44
C ALA A 363 5.54 19.07 7.82
N GLU A 364 5.88 19.85 8.84
CA GLU A 364 7.27 20.12 9.21
C GLU A 364 7.99 18.90 9.79
N LEU A 365 9.29 18.82 9.54
CA LEU A 365 10.15 17.80 10.13
C LEU A 365 10.62 18.21 11.53
N PRO A 366 10.71 17.25 12.47
CA PRO A 366 11.36 17.50 13.74
C PRO A 366 12.87 17.72 13.51
N VAL A 367 13.44 18.68 14.23
CA VAL A 367 14.87 19.02 14.19
C VAL A 367 15.52 18.61 15.50
N LEU A 368 16.57 17.79 15.43
CA LEU A 368 17.44 17.54 16.56
C LEU A 368 18.40 18.72 16.71
N GLU A 369 18.11 19.59 17.66
CA GLU A 369 18.97 20.70 18.02
C GLU A 369 19.97 20.24 19.08
N MET A 370 21.26 20.47 18.82
CA MET A 370 22.36 20.06 19.67
C MET A 370 23.30 21.23 19.92
N ARG A 371 23.93 21.24 21.09
CA ARG A 371 24.98 22.21 21.43
C ARG A 371 25.97 21.62 22.41
N LEU A 372 27.19 22.15 22.44
CA LEU A 372 28.12 21.86 23.52
C LEU A 372 28.00 22.88 24.64
N GLU A 373 27.86 22.40 25.87
CA GLU A 373 27.92 23.23 27.07
C GLU A 373 28.82 22.55 28.11
N LYS A 374 29.86 23.24 28.56
CA LYS A 374 30.82 22.75 29.57
C LYS A 374 31.40 21.34 29.26
N GLY A 375 31.65 21.06 27.98
CA GLY A 375 32.20 19.79 27.52
C GLY A 375 31.20 18.63 27.44
N GLN A 376 29.90 18.89 27.64
CA GLN A 376 28.82 17.93 27.46
C GLN A 376 28.01 18.26 26.21
N LEU A 377 27.63 17.22 25.45
CA LEU A 377 26.67 17.36 24.37
C LEU A 377 25.27 17.43 24.97
N LEU A 378 24.60 18.56 24.76
CA LEU A 378 23.19 18.72 25.07
C LEU A 378 22.39 18.59 23.77
N GLY A 379 21.18 18.07 23.88
CA GLY A 379 20.25 18.04 22.76
C GLY A 379 18.80 18.13 23.17
N ARG A 380 17.97 18.56 22.23
CA ARG A 380 16.51 18.54 22.31
C ARG A 380 15.89 18.39 20.94
N TRP A 381 14.63 17.97 20.91
CA TRP A 381 13.80 18.05 19.72
C TRP A 381 13.10 19.41 19.63
N VAL A 382 13.17 20.03 18.45
CA VAL A 382 12.27 21.11 18.03
C VAL A 382 11.28 20.48 17.06
N ALA A 383 10.00 20.42 17.44
CA ALA A 383 8.96 19.70 16.71
C ALA A 383 7.62 20.43 16.84
N SER A 384 6.73 20.24 15.86
CA SER A 384 5.37 20.81 15.86
C SER A 384 4.49 20.16 16.93
N GLY A 385 4.65 18.85 17.16
CA GLY A 385 3.91 18.08 18.14
C GLY A 385 4.49 18.20 19.56
N PRO A 386 3.66 18.39 20.59
CA PRO A 386 4.13 18.50 21.97
C PRO A 386 4.69 17.17 22.49
N GLY A 387 5.83 17.24 23.17
CA GLY A 387 6.44 16.10 23.86
C GLY A 387 7.11 15.08 22.94
N PHE A 388 7.37 15.42 21.68
CA PHE A 388 8.08 14.55 20.73
C PHE A 388 9.39 13.99 21.32
N ASP A 389 9.58 12.68 21.17
CA ASP A 389 10.58 11.89 21.90
C ASP A 389 11.10 10.68 21.10
N LEU A 390 11.27 10.84 19.78
CA LEU A 390 11.85 9.82 18.91
C LEU A 390 13.26 9.43 19.41
N PRO A 391 13.53 8.15 19.73
CA PRO A 391 14.88 7.66 19.91
C PRO A 391 15.68 7.80 18.62
N VAL A 392 16.91 8.31 18.71
CA VAL A 392 17.78 8.53 17.55
C VAL A 392 19.17 7.98 17.82
N ARG A 393 19.89 7.62 16.75
CA ARG A 393 21.26 7.15 16.83
C ARG A 393 22.26 8.27 16.54
N LEU A 394 23.23 8.42 17.43
CA LEU A 394 24.36 9.33 17.29
C LEU A 394 25.68 8.57 17.37
N ARG A 395 26.73 9.09 16.75
CA ARG A 395 28.09 8.59 16.94
C ARG A 395 29.08 9.75 16.93
N THR A 396 30.26 9.51 17.48
CA THR A 396 31.43 10.30 17.11
C THR A 396 31.97 9.78 15.78
N LYS A 397 32.54 10.65 14.95
CA LYS A 397 33.12 10.29 13.64
C LYS A 397 34.05 9.07 13.74
N GLY A 398 33.74 8.04 12.96
CA GLY A 398 34.48 6.76 12.95
C GLY A 398 34.15 5.80 14.11
N GLY A 399 33.25 6.18 15.02
CA GLY A 399 32.77 5.34 16.12
C GLY A 399 31.48 4.59 15.80
N GLU A 400 31.01 3.82 16.78
CA GLU A 400 29.74 3.08 16.71
C GLU A 400 28.55 3.98 17.04
N TYR A 401 27.40 3.68 16.43
CA TYR A 401 26.15 4.34 16.76
C TYR A 401 25.63 3.96 18.15
N ARG A 402 25.18 4.96 18.90
CA ARG A 402 24.54 4.84 20.20
C ARG A 402 23.16 5.46 20.16
N PHE A 403 22.19 4.80 20.79
CA PHE A 403 20.86 5.37 20.96
C PHE A 403 20.86 6.43 22.05
N VAL A 404 20.25 7.57 21.74
CA VAL A 404 19.87 8.59 22.71
C VAL A 404 18.37 8.84 22.59
N VAL A 405 17.76 9.34 23.67
CA VAL A 405 16.32 9.63 23.73
C VAL A 405 16.14 11.10 24.11
N PRO A 406 16.30 12.03 23.15
CA PRO A 406 16.06 13.43 23.41
C PRO A 406 14.57 13.67 23.69
N THR A 407 14.28 14.76 24.39
CA THR A 407 12.91 15.27 24.56
C THR A 407 12.85 16.68 23.98
N THR A 408 11.70 17.34 24.07
CA THR A 408 11.57 18.77 23.72
C THR A 408 12.27 19.72 24.70
N LYS A 409 12.90 19.19 25.75
CA LYS A 409 13.72 19.95 26.72
C LYS A 409 15.19 19.58 26.55
N TRP A 410 16.05 20.57 26.73
CA TRP A 410 17.49 20.38 26.76
C TRP A 410 17.88 19.35 27.82
N ALA A 411 18.62 18.34 27.41
CA ALA A 411 19.20 17.33 28.28
C ALA A 411 20.58 16.91 27.75
N VAL A 412 21.42 16.37 28.64
CA VAL A 412 22.70 15.77 28.23
C VAL A 412 22.40 14.51 27.41
N LEU A 413 23.03 14.41 26.24
CA LEU A 413 23.01 13.22 25.39
C LEU A 413 24.22 12.36 25.72
N ASP A 414 24.00 11.05 25.91
CA ASP A 414 25.07 10.09 26.22
C ASP A 414 25.93 9.79 24.98
N LEU A 415 26.83 10.72 24.68
CA LEU A 415 27.82 10.58 23.62
C LEU A 415 29.19 11.11 24.09
N PRO A 416 29.96 10.30 24.86
CA PRO A 416 31.26 10.69 25.37
C PRO A 416 32.24 11.04 24.24
N GLY A 417 33.02 12.12 24.44
CA GLY A 417 33.99 12.58 23.45
C GLY A 417 33.38 13.30 22.25
N ALA A 418 32.07 13.57 22.27
CA ALA A 418 31.42 14.39 21.26
C ALA A 418 31.98 15.82 21.27
N THR A 419 32.38 16.28 20.09
CA THR A 419 32.70 17.67 19.79
C THR A 419 31.74 18.19 18.72
N ARG A 420 31.75 19.50 18.50
CA ARG A 420 30.96 20.12 17.43
C ARG A 420 31.31 19.55 16.05
N GLU A 421 32.56 19.17 15.84
CA GLU A 421 33.10 18.74 14.55
C GLU A 421 33.00 17.23 14.32
N ASN A 422 32.73 16.43 15.37
CA ASN A 422 32.75 14.97 15.29
C ASN A 422 31.41 14.30 15.54
N VAL A 423 30.39 15.01 16.02
CA VAL A 423 29.07 14.41 16.25
C VAL A 423 28.38 14.16 14.91
N GLU A 424 27.93 12.92 14.70
CA GLU A 424 27.19 12.51 13.52
C GLU A 424 25.85 11.90 13.94
N VAL A 425 24.77 12.46 13.41
CA VAL A 425 23.42 11.90 13.52
C VAL A 425 23.22 10.88 12.41
N ASP A 426 22.52 9.78 12.68
CA ASP A 426 22.15 8.77 11.68
C ASP A 426 21.04 9.27 10.72
N THR A 427 21.33 10.33 9.97
CA THR A 427 20.38 10.88 8.99
C THR A 427 20.17 9.96 7.79
N PHE A 428 20.96 8.88 7.65
CA PHE A 428 20.71 7.85 6.66
C PHE A 428 19.42 7.10 7.00
N ASN A 429 19.29 6.59 8.23
CA ASN A 429 18.11 5.81 8.65
C ASN A 429 16.98 6.69 9.24
N TYR A 430 17.28 7.93 9.63
CA TYR A 430 16.31 8.86 10.20
C TYR A 430 16.01 10.04 9.28
N TYR A 431 14.72 10.28 9.03
CA TYR A 431 14.24 11.44 8.27
C TYR A 431 13.92 12.61 9.22
N VAL A 432 14.97 13.26 9.71
CA VAL A 432 14.92 14.35 10.69
C VAL A 432 15.83 15.50 10.25
N GLY A 433 15.52 16.72 10.70
CA GLY A 433 16.47 17.83 10.63
C GLY A 433 17.53 17.72 11.72
N VAL A 434 18.69 18.33 11.51
CA VAL A 434 19.77 18.41 12.49
C VAL A 434 20.30 19.83 12.53
N LEU A 435 20.43 20.38 13.73
CA LEU A 435 21.03 21.70 13.98
C LEU A 435 22.08 21.57 15.08
N MET A 436 23.30 22.04 14.81
CA MET A 436 24.40 22.06 15.78
C MET A 436 24.87 23.51 15.98
N ASP A 437 24.57 24.06 17.16
CA ASP A 437 24.85 25.46 17.52
C ASP A 437 26.34 25.77 17.75
#